data_AF-A0A165DZX4-F1
#
_entry.id   AF-A0A165DZX4-F1
#
_cell.length_a   1.000
_cell.length_b   1.000
_cell.length_c   1.000
_cell.angle_alpha   90.00
_cell.angle_beta   90.00
_cell.angle_gamma   90.00
#
_symmetry.space_group_name_H-M   'P 1'
#
loop_
_entity.id
_entity.type
_entity.pdbx_description
1 polymer ?
#
loop_
_entity_poly.entity_id
_entity_poly.type
_entity_poly.pdbx_seq_one_letter_code
_entity_poly.pdbx_strand_id
1 'polypeptide(L)'
;MGAGQSSSSHLPTALHVLRVSPGSPAALAHIEPFFDYIVGLVGAGANDQGLEPDNLGRVVEQYEGRTLSLRVYSAKTKSNRLVSLTPSRAWALAHAQNTNQPKDPNAQPSLLGLSLRLCDPTHALENVWHILEVMEGSPAESAGLVPYGDWIVGWSGGVLSAESDFYDLVEAHVDKPLRVYVYSYDFEYVLLFHSRGRSDVRN
;
A
#
# COMPACT_ATOMS: atom_id res chain seq x y z
N MET A 1 35.56 28.08 -16.42
CA MET A 1 34.38 28.76 -15.86
C MET A 1 33.21 27.79 -15.91
N GLY A 2 32.78 27.32 -14.74
CA GLY A 2 31.48 26.71 -14.40
C GLY A 2 30.89 25.61 -15.30
N ALA A 3 31.17 24.35 -14.99
CA ALA A 3 30.22 23.27 -15.30
C ALA A 3 29.07 23.36 -14.28
N GLY A 4 27.87 23.68 -14.74
CA GLY A 4 26.66 23.62 -13.93
C GLY A 4 26.39 22.17 -13.57
N GLN A 5 26.58 21.81 -12.30
CA GLN A 5 26.03 20.59 -11.77
C GLN A 5 24.51 20.76 -11.75
N SER A 6 23.82 20.09 -12.67
CA SER A 6 22.39 19.81 -12.54
C SER A 6 22.22 19.06 -11.23
N SER A 7 21.82 19.75 -10.17
CA SER A 7 21.27 19.09 -9.00
C SER A 7 20.00 18.42 -9.50
N SER A 8 20.06 17.10 -9.69
CA SER A 8 18.87 16.28 -9.87
C SER A 8 17.99 16.55 -8.66
N SER A 9 16.95 17.36 -8.83
CA SER A 9 15.91 17.56 -7.84
C SER A 9 15.16 16.24 -7.71
N HIS A 10 15.73 15.31 -6.94
CA HIS A 10 14.99 14.15 -6.47
C HIS A 10 13.83 14.70 -5.65
N LEU A 11 12.64 14.65 -6.22
CA LEU A 11 11.40 14.89 -5.50
C LEU A 11 11.44 14.06 -4.21
N PRO A 12 10.89 14.56 -3.09
CA PRO A 12 10.92 13.82 -1.82
C PRO A 12 10.15 12.51 -1.98
N THR A 13 10.88 11.42 -2.14
CA THR A 13 10.30 10.08 -2.25
C THR A 13 9.72 9.67 -0.91
N ALA A 14 8.41 9.41 -0.86
CA ALA A 14 7.74 8.88 0.32
C ALA A 14 7.24 7.45 0.03
N LEU A 15 7.09 6.65 1.09
CA LEU A 15 6.47 5.33 1.00
C LEU A 15 5.07 5.40 1.59
N HIS A 16 4.07 5.35 0.73
CA HIS A 16 2.66 5.36 1.10
C HIS A 16 2.25 4.01 1.71
N VAL A 17 1.64 4.04 2.89
CA VAL A 17 1.14 2.83 3.55
C VAL A 17 -0.18 2.42 2.91
N LEU A 18 -0.20 1.28 2.21
CA LEU A 18 -1.42 0.75 1.59
C LEU A 18 -2.19 -0.19 2.51
N ARG A 19 -1.47 -0.99 3.30
CA ARG A 19 -2.05 -1.98 4.21
C ARG A 19 -1.21 -2.10 5.46
N VAL A 20 -1.89 -2.28 6.57
CA VAL A 20 -1.30 -2.69 7.85
C VAL A 20 -1.91 -4.02 8.25
N SER A 21 -1.08 -5.04 8.47
CA SER A 21 -1.55 -6.38 8.80
C SER A 21 -1.95 -6.45 10.28
N PRO A 22 -3.10 -7.05 10.64
CA PRO A 22 -3.53 -7.13 12.04
C PRO A 22 -2.50 -7.80 12.95
N GLY A 23 -2.32 -7.25 14.15
CA GLY A 23 -1.37 -7.75 15.15
C GLY A 23 0.12 -7.62 14.76
N SER A 24 0.43 -6.96 13.65
CA SER A 24 1.80 -6.71 13.20
C SER A 24 2.52 -5.66 14.04
N PRO A 25 3.86 -5.59 13.99
CA PRO A 25 4.61 -4.50 14.60
C PRO A 25 4.12 -3.10 14.17
N ALA A 26 3.73 -2.93 12.91
CA ALA A 26 3.16 -1.67 12.42
C ALA A 26 1.77 -1.37 13.02
N ALA A 27 0.91 -2.39 13.15
CA ALA A 27 -0.41 -2.23 13.78
C ALA A 27 -0.28 -1.84 15.25
N LEU A 28 0.63 -2.50 15.98
CA LEU A 28 0.92 -2.20 17.39
C LEU A 28 1.52 -0.81 17.58
N ALA A 29 2.17 -0.26 16.55
CA ALA A 29 2.75 1.07 16.55
C ALA A 29 1.78 2.15 16.02
N HIS A 30 0.51 1.80 15.79
CA HIS A 30 -0.54 2.71 15.32
C HIS A 30 -0.17 3.43 14.01
N ILE A 31 0.43 2.68 13.07
CA ILE A 31 0.50 3.12 11.69
C ILE A 31 -0.87 2.89 11.07
N GLU A 32 -1.40 3.92 10.40
CA GLU A 32 -2.69 3.91 9.74
C GLU A 32 -2.49 3.70 8.23
N PRO A 33 -3.17 2.73 7.60
CA PRO A 33 -3.16 2.63 6.15
C PRO A 33 -3.82 3.85 5.51
N PHE A 34 -3.45 4.05 4.25
CA PHE A 34 -3.87 5.14 3.37
C PHE A 34 -3.46 6.56 3.80
N PHE A 35 -3.48 6.88 5.09
CA PHE A 35 -3.18 8.22 5.57
C PHE A 35 -1.74 8.42 6.00
N ASP A 36 -1.00 7.35 6.28
CA ASP A 36 0.40 7.46 6.66
C ASP A 36 1.36 7.27 5.50
N TYR A 37 2.43 8.07 5.56
CA TYR A 37 3.54 8.09 4.63
C TYR A 37 4.84 7.97 5.40
N ILE A 38 5.63 6.94 5.12
CA ILE A 38 6.98 6.83 5.68
C ILE A 38 7.87 7.78 4.89
N VAL A 39 8.36 8.81 5.59
CA VAL A 39 9.17 9.90 5.06
C VAL A 39 10.59 9.90 5.65
N GLY A 40 10.97 8.88 6.41
CA GLY A 40 12.34 8.70 6.86
C GLY A 40 12.55 7.54 7.83
N LEU A 41 13.82 7.19 8.04
CA LEU A 41 14.28 6.22 9.03
C LEU A 41 15.18 6.92 10.05
N VAL A 42 15.05 6.57 11.33
CA VAL A 42 15.83 7.17 12.43
C VAL A 42 16.49 6.05 13.23
N GLY A 43 17.83 6.04 13.29
CA GLY A 43 18.57 5.15 14.21
C GLY A 43 19.85 4.50 13.68
N ALA A 44 20.13 4.52 12.36
CA ALA A 44 21.18 3.66 11.78
C ALA A 44 22.32 4.41 11.06
N GLY A 45 22.71 5.61 11.50
CA GLY A 45 23.70 6.41 10.74
C GLY A 45 23.23 6.80 9.32
N ALA A 46 21.94 6.58 9.03
CA ALA A 46 21.30 6.92 7.78
C ALA A 46 21.07 8.43 7.75
N ASN A 47 22.05 9.17 7.22
CA ASN A 47 21.86 10.53 6.74
C ASN A 47 20.84 10.49 5.60
N ASP A 48 19.54 10.66 5.89
CA ASP A 48 18.45 10.83 4.91
C ASP A 48 18.63 10.02 3.61
N GLN A 49 19.20 8.80 3.70
CA GLN A 49 19.52 7.99 2.54
C GLN A 49 18.18 7.49 2.03
N GLY A 50 17.90 7.81 0.77
CA GLY A 50 16.60 7.74 0.14
C GLY A 50 15.73 6.56 0.58
N LEU A 51 14.45 6.85 0.76
CA LEU A 51 13.38 5.88 1.04
C LEU A 51 13.09 5.05 -0.20
N GLU A 52 14.08 4.27 -0.62
CA GLU A 52 13.91 3.25 -1.63
C GLU A 52 13.45 1.95 -0.94
N PRO A 53 12.51 1.18 -1.54
CA PRO A 53 12.00 -0.04 -0.95
C PRO A 53 13.09 -1.06 -0.57
N ASP A 54 14.12 -1.19 -1.42
CA ASP A 54 15.25 -2.10 -1.19
C ASP A 54 16.10 -1.68 0.01
N ASN A 55 16.28 -0.38 0.22
CA ASN A 55 17.00 0.15 1.37
C ASN A 55 16.20 -0.10 2.66
N LEU A 56 14.90 0.18 2.62
CA LEU A 56 14.02 -0.07 3.76
C LEU A 56 14.02 -1.55 4.15
N GLY A 57 13.89 -2.46 3.19
CA GLY A 57 13.92 -3.91 3.45
C GLY A 57 15.19 -4.34 4.19
N ARG A 58 16.36 -3.87 3.73
CA ARG A 58 17.65 -4.17 4.37
C ARG A 58 17.75 -3.61 5.79
N VAL A 59 17.32 -2.36 6.01
CA VAL A 59 17.35 -1.75 7.35
C VAL A 59 16.41 -2.49 8.29
N VAL A 60 15.21 -2.86 7.84
CA VAL A 60 14.25 -3.62 8.64
C VAL A 60 14.82 -4.98 9.04
N GLU A 61 15.49 -5.69 8.14
CA GLU A 61 16.18 -6.95 8.47
C GLU A 61 17.30 -6.75 9.49
N GLN A 62 18.12 -5.72 9.33
CA GLN A 62 19.19 -5.43 10.30
C GLN A 62 18.63 -5.16 11.69
N TYR A 63 17.46 -4.52 11.79
CA TYR A 63 16.83 -4.18 13.06
C TYR A 63 15.89 -5.27 13.60
N GLU A 64 15.96 -6.50 13.08
CA GLU A 64 15.20 -7.62 13.64
C GLU A 64 15.43 -7.75 15.16
N GLY A 65 14.34 -7.77 15.93
CA GLY A 65 14.38 -7.84 17.40
C GLY A 65 14.87 -6.56 18.11
N ARG A 66 15.15 -5.49 17.38
CA ARG A 66 15.59 -4.19 17.92
C ARG A 66 14.61 -3.08 17.58
N THR A 67 14.59 -2.01 18.37
CA THR A 67 13.73 -0.86 18.10
C THR A 67 14.23 -0.10 16.88
N LEU A 68 13.36 0.02 15.87
CA LEU A 68 13.53 0.85 14.69
C LEU A 68 12.53 2.01 14.76
N SER A 69 13.01 3.22 14.52
CA SER A 69 12.14 4.41 14.50
C SER A 69 11.92 4.89 13.07
N LEU A 70 10.66 5.04 12.69
CA LEU A 70 10.22 5.56 11.40
C LEU A 70 9.74 7.00 11.57
N ARG A 71 10.09 7.88 10.63
CA ARG A 71 9.45 9.20 10.52
C ARG A 71 8.23 9.05 9.61
N VAL A 72 7.05 9.31 10.15
CA VAL A 72 5.77 9.11 9.48
C VAL A 72 5.04 10.45 9.36
N TYR A 73 4.66 10.84 8.15
CA TYR A 73 3.75 11.93 7.88
C TYR A 73 2.31 11.40 7.84
N SER A 74 1.40 12.01 8.61
CA SER A 74 -0.03 11.70 8.54
C SER A 74 -0.76 12.76 7.73
N ALA A 75 -1.46 12.34 6.68
CA ALA A 75 -2.32 13.21 5.87
C ALA A 75 -3.55 13.71 6.66
N LYS A 76 -4.01 12.96 7.69
CA LYS A 76 -5.13 13.39 8.54
C LYS A 76 -4.77 14.61 9.38
N THR A 77 -3.64 14.54 10.09
CA THR A 77 -3.20 15.60 11.02
C THR A 77 -2.30 16.63 10.35
N LYS A 78 -1.85 16.36 9.12
CA LYS A 78 -0.89 17.17 8.37
C LYS A 78 0.41 17.39 9.14
N SER A 79 0.86 16.37 9.88
CA SER A 79 2.03 16.46 10.75
C SER A 79 2.92 15.22 10.70
N ASN A 80 4.20 15.41 11.04
CA ASN A 80 5.17 14.34 11.17
C ASN A 80 5.19 13.81 12.60
N ARG A 81 5.30 12.49 12.76
CA ARG A 81 5.53 11.82 14.04
C ARG A 81 6.63 10.76 13.92
N LEU A 82 7.28 10.49 15.05
CA LEU A 82 8.23 9.39 15.15
C LEU A 82 7.49 8.16 15.68
N VAL A 83 7.55 7.07 14.92
CA VAL A 83 6.92 5.79 15.27
C VAL A 83 8.01 4.78 15.55
N SER A 84 8.08 4.28 16.78
CA SER A 84 9.03 3.22 17.16
C SER A 84 8.33 1.86 17.11
N LEU A 85 8.95 0.90 16.43
CA LEU A 85 8.46 -0.47 16.31
C LEU A 85 9.62 -1.46 16.33
N THR A 86 9.30 -2.74 16.50
CA THR A 86 10.30 -3.81 16.52
C THR A 86 9.99 -4.81 15.42
N PRO A 87 10.80 -4.89 14.35
CA PRO A 87 10.64 -5.91 13.32
C PRO A 87 10.68 -7.32 13.91
N SER A 88 9.75 -8.18 13.48
CA SER A 88 9.55 -9.51 14.08
C SER A 88 9.33 -10.59 13.04
N ARG A 89 10.30 -11.50 12.90
CA ARG A 89 10.18 -12.68 12.03
C ARG A 89 9.24 -13.73 12.62
N ALA A 90 9.18 -13.82 13.96
CA ALA A 90 8.23 -14.69 14.64
C ALA A 90 6.77 -14.33 14.29
N TRP A 91 6.45 -13.04 14.29
CA TRP A 91 5.13 -12.57 13.81
C TRP A 91 4.93 -12.90 12.33
N ALA A 92 5.92 -12.59 11.48
CA ALA A 92 5.82 -12.78 10.04
C ALA A 92 5.53 -14.25 9.65
N LEU A 93 6.20 -15.20 10.31
CA LEU A 93 6.00 -16.64 10.12
C LEU A 93 4.62 -17.11 10.60
N ALA A 94 4.19 -16.67 11.79
CA ALA A 94 2.86 -17.00 12.31
C ALA A 94 1.75 -16.44 11.42
N HIS A 95 1.91 -15.22 10.90
CA HIS A 95 0.95 -14.59 9.99
C HIS A 95 0.87 -15.33 8.65
N ALA A 96 2.01 -15.74 8.07
CA ALA A 96 2.06 -16.49 6.83
C ALA A 96 1.44 -17.91 6.91
N GLN A 97 1.29 -18.45 8.12
CA GLN A 97 0.59 -19.71 8.36
C GLN A 97 -0.93 -19.50 8.49
N ASN A 98 -1.36 -18.35 8.99
CA ASN A 98 -2.76 -18.07 9.32
C ASN A 98 -3.53 -17.35 8.20
N THR A 99 -2.84 -16.82 7.19
CA THR A 99 -3.50 -16.16 6.06
C THR A 99 -3.71 -17.11 4.88
N ASN A 100 -4.95 -17.14 4.36
CA ASN A 100 -5.28 -17.73 3.06
C ASN A 100 -4.82 -16.84 1.89
N GLN A 101 -3.86 -15.95 2.11
CA GLN A 101 -3.38 -15.04 1.08
C GLN A 101 -2.56 -15.83 0.04
N PRO A 102 -2.69 -15.52 -1.26
CA PRO A 102 -1.87 -16.16 -2.29
C PRO A 102 -0.40 -15.97 -1.97
N LYS A 103 0.27 -17.07 -1.66
CA LYS A 103 1.71 -17.10 -1.39
C LYS A 103 2.42 -16.89 -2.71
N ASP A 104 2.99 -15.72 -2.92
CA ASP A 104 4.05 -15.59 -3.92
C ASP A 104 5.24 -16.41 -3.41
N PRO A 105 5.65 -17.48 -4.11
CA PRO A 105 6.73 -18.36 -3.66
C PRO A 105 8.08 -17.64 -3.55
N ASN A 106 8.23 -16.46 -4.16
CA ASN A 106 9.44 -15.65 -4.08
C ASN A 106 9.34 -14.47 -3.10
N ALA A 107 8.16 -14.19 -2.53
CA ALA A 107 8.00 -13.08 -1.60
C ALA A 107 8.40 -13.48 -0.17
N GLN A 108 9.37 -12.78 0.39
CA GLN A 108 9.68 -12.91 1.81
C GLN A 108 8.60 -12.22 2.66
N PRO A 109 8.18 -12.83 3.78
CA PRO A 109 7.14 -12.25 4.62
C PRO A 109 7.66 -10.97 5.30
N SER A 110 6.88 -9.90 5.24
CA SER A 110 7.24 -8.60 5.82
C SER A 110 7.46 -8.71 7.32
N LEU A 111 8.57 -8.19 7.84
CA LEU A 111 8.84 -8.17 9.29
C LEU A 111 8.04 -7.10 10.05
N LEU A 112 7.44 -6.14 9.32
CA LEU A 112 6.65 -5.05 9.89
C LEU A 112 5.15 -5.25 9.72
N GLY A 113 4.73 -6.06 8.74
CA GLY A 113 3.33 -6.22 8.34
C GLY A 113 2.77 -5.07 7.51
N LEU A 114 3.65 -4.29 6.89
CA LEU A 114 3.30 -3.20 5.98
C LEU A 114 3.28 -3.65 4.53
N SER A 115 2.31 -3.14 3.76
CA SER A 115 2.37 -3.06 2.31
C SER A 115 2.56 -1.60 1.91
N LEU A 116 3.61 -1.32 1.13
CA LEU A 116 4.05 0.04 0.82
C LEU A 116 4.09 0.27 -0.68
N ARG A 117 3.90 1.53 -1.10
CA ARG A 117 4.09 1.97 -2.48
C ARG A 117 4.95 3.23 -2.51
N LEU A 118 5.92 3.27 -3.42
CA LEU A 118 6.68 4.48 -3.69
C LEU A 118 5.74 5.55 -4.25
N CYS A 119 5.82 6.75 -3.69
CA CYS A 119 4.86 7.79 -3.99
C CYS A 119 5.54 9.17 -3.98
N ASP A 120 5.09 10.03 -4.89
CA ASP A 120 5.24 11.47 -4.74
C ASP A 120 4.13 11.96 -3.79
N PRO A 121 4.45 12.46 -2.60
CA PRO A 121 3.47 12.91 -1.61
C PRO A 121 2.53 14.00 -2.15
N THR A 122 2.92 14.74 -3.19
CA THR A 122 2.09 15.76 -3.85
C THR A 122 0.85 15.14 -4.52
N HIS A 123 0.99 13.95 -5.10
CA HIS A 123 -0.05 13.29 -5.90
C HIS A 123 -0.69 12.09 -5.16
N ALA A 124 -0.31 11.87 -3.91
CA ALA A 124 -0.65 10.67 -3.17
C ALA A 124 -2.15 10.47 -2.90
N LEU A 125 -2.88 11.58 -2.78
CA LEU A 125 -4.32 11.62 -2.48
C LEU A 125 -5.18 11.84 -3.72
N GLU A 126 -4.58 12.06 -4.89
CA GLU A 126 -5.29 12.44 -6.11
C GLU A 126 -5.87 11.23 -6.87
N ASN A 127 -5.39 10.02 -6.55
CA ASN A 127 -5.74 8.79 -7.26
C ASN A 127 -6.58 7.86 -6.38
N VAL A 128 -7.83 8.27 -6.14
CA VAL A 128 -8.82 7.53 -5.34
C VAL A 128 -10.15 7.48 -6.08
N TRP A 129 -10.74 6.29 -6.20
CA TRP A 129 -12.04 6.09 -6.86
C TRP A 129 -13.10 5.69 -5.83
N HIS A 130 -14.14 6.51 -5.69
CA HIS A 130 -15.26 6.25 -4.78
C HIS A 130 -16.23 5.26 -5.42
N ILE A 131 -16.57 4.19 -4.68
CA ILE A 131 -17.62 3.27 -5.10
C ILE A 131 -18.96 3.94 -4.82
N LEU A 132 -19.73 4.20 -5.88
CA LEU A 132 -21.05 4.82 -5.77
C LEU A 132 -22.14 3.76 -5.64
N GLU A 133 -22.42 3.06 -6.74
CA GLU A 133 -23.44 2.02 -6.81
C GLU A 133 -22.80 0.69 -7.18
N VAL A 134 -23.34 -0.40 -6.61
CA VAL A 134 -22.93 -1.77 -6.90
C VAL A 134 -24.15 -2.52 -7.43
N MET A 135 -24.05 -3.01 -8.66
CA MET A 135 -25.14 -3.76 -9.30
C MET A 135 -25.21 -5.20 -8.77
N GLU A 136 -26.43 -5.73 -8.64
CA GLU A 136 -26.67 -7.14 -8.29
C GLU A 136 -26.09 -8.08 -9.36
N GLY A 137 -25.44 -9.16 -8.92
CA GLY A 137 -24.75 -10.12 -9.76
C GLY A 137 -23.45 -9.60 -10.40
N SER A 138 -23.03 -8.37 -10.06
CA SER A 138 -21.80 -7.81 -10.59
C SER A 138 -20.56 -8.42 -9.91
N PRO A 139 -19.40 -8.35 -10.59
CA PRO A 139 -18.11 -8.63 -9.96
C PRO A 139 -17.84 -7.80 -8.69
N ALA A 140 -18.36 -6.57 -8.61
CA ALA A 140 -18.20 -5.69 -7.45
C ALA A 140 -18.97 -6.21 -6.23
N GLU A 141 -20.20 -6.68 -6.44
CA GLU A 141 -20.98 -7.34 -5.40
C GLU A 141 -20.29 -8.64 -4.95
N SER A 142 -19.84 -9.45 -5.91
CA SER A 142 -19.15 -10.72 -5.61
C SER A 142 -17.84 -10.51 -4.85
N ALA A 143 -17.19 -9.36 -5.03
CA ALA A 143 -15.99 -8.96 -4.30
C ALA A 143 -16.30 -8.36 -2.91
N GLY A 144 -17.57 -8.10 -2.60
CA GLY A 144 -18.00 -7.52 -1.34
C GLY A 144 -17.78 -6.01 -1.22
N LEU A 145 -17.71 -5.28 -2.35
CA LEU A 145 -17.62 -3.83 -2.32
C LEU A 145 -18.90 -3.21 -1.78
N VAL A 146 -18.76 -2.23 -0.88
CA VAL A 146 -19.87 -1.54 -0.25
C VAL A 146 -20.16 -0.23 -1.00
N PRO A 147 -21.39 -0.03 -1.52
CA PRO A 147 -21.77 1.22 -2.17
C PRO A 147 -21.68 2.39 -1.20
N TYR A 148 -21.14 3.50 -1.66
CA TYR A 148 -20.85 4.74 -0.93
C TYR A 148 -19.89 4.63 0.27
N GLY A 149 -19.52 3.42 0.70
CA GLY A 149 -18.67 3.16 1.87
C GLY A 149 -17.23 2.77 1.55
N ASP A 150 -16.94 2.44 0.29
CA ASP A 150 -15.63 1.95 -0.15
C ASP A 150 -14.96 2.89 -1.16
N TRP A 151 -13.64 3.02 -1.03
CA TRP A 151 -12.77 3.77 -1.94
C TRP A 151 -11.64 2.89 -2.43
N ILE A 152 -11.44 2.81 -3.73
CA ILE A 152 -10.27 2.16 -4.31
C ILE A 152 -9.12 3.15 -4.25
N VAL A 153 -8.03 2.74 -3.59
CA VAL A 153 -6.86 3.60 -3.31
C VAL A 153 -5.59 3.12 -4.04
N GLY A 154 -5.69 2.02 -4.77
CA GLY A 154 -4.61 1.52 -5.61
C GLY A 154 -4.81 0.08 -6.07
N TRP A 155 -3.80 -0.47 -6.74
CA TRP A 155 -3.77 -1.86 -7.18
C TRP A 155 -2.34 -2.42 -7.14
N SER A 156 -2.19 -3.74 -7.30
CA SER A 156 -0.90 -4.40 -7.12
C SER A 156 0.10 -4.24 -8.26
N GLY A 157 -0.30 -3.78 -9.45
CA GLY A 157 0.55 -3.80 -10.65
C GLY A 157 1.03 -2.44 -11.15
N GLY A 158 0.95 -1.38 -10.33
CA GLY A 158 1.60 -0.11 -10.65
C GLY A 158 0.91 1.12 -10.11
N VAL A 159 1.41 2.27 -10.55
CA VAL A 159 0.82 3.59 -10.28
C VAL A 159 -0.29 3.84 -11.30
N LEU A 160 -1.44 4.29 -10.80
CA LEU A 160 -2.52 4.88 -11.60
C LEU A 160 -2.42 6.39 -11.38
N SER A 161 -2.38 7.14 -12.46
CA SER A 161 -2.05 8.58 -12.46
C SER A 161 -3.14 9.46 -13.04
N ALA A 162 -3.96 8.92 -13.94
CA ALA A 162 -5.13 9.57 -14.49
C ALA A 162 -6.41 8.88 -14.01
N GLU A 163 -7.50 9.63 -13.97
CA GLU A 163 -8.83 9.12 -13.60
C GLU A 163 -9.28 7.95 -14.50
N SER A 164 -8.94 8.01 -15.79
CA SER A 164 -9.23 6.97 -16.78
C SER A 164 -8.46 5.67 -16.56
N ASP A 165 -7.28 5.72 -15.93
CA ASP A 165 -6.39 4.56 -15.79
C ASP A 165 -7.05 3.40 -15.05
N PHE A 166 -7.95 3.71 -14.10
CA PHE A 166 -8.68 2.66 -13.38
C PHE A 166 -9.71 1.96 -14.27
N TYR A 167 -10.39 2.68 -15.16
CA TYR A 167 -11.32 2.07 -16.11
C TYR A 167 -10.57 1.16 -17.10
N ASP A 168 -9.47 1.66 -17.65
CA ASP A 168 -8.60 0.89 -18.55
C ASP A 168 -8.05 -0.37 -17.85
N LEU A 169 -7.68 -0.24 -16.56
CA LEU A 169 -7.23 -1.37 -15.74
C LEU A 169 -8.33 -2.44 -15.59
N VAL A 170 -9.57 -2.03 -15.33
CA VAL A 170 -10.71 -2.96 -15.20
C VAL A 170 -10.97 -3.68 -16.52
N GLU A 171 -10.96 -2.96 -17.65
CA GLU A 171 -11.13 -3.57 -18.98
C GLU A 171 -10.01 -4.55 -19.32
N ALA A 172 -8.76 -4.23 -18.98
CA ALA A 172 -7.62 -5.12 -19.19
C ALA A 172 -7.69 -6.43 -18.36
N HIS A 173 -8.49 -6.43 -17.30
CA HIS A 173 -8.71 -7.55 -16.38
C HIS A 173 -10.08 -8.23 -16.53
N VAL A 174 -10.73 -8.11 -17.69
CA VAL A 174 -11.88 -8.96 -18.04
C VAL A 174 -11.48 -10.45 -17.99
N ASP A 175 -12.28 -11.26 -17.27
CA ASP A 175 -12.05 -12.70 -17.05
C ASP A 175 -10.72 -13.03 -16.35
N LYS A 176 -10.11 -12.03 -15.71
CA LYS A 176 -8.88 -12.17 -14.94
C LYS A 176 -9.08 -11.66 -13.52
N PRO A 177 -8.38 -12.22 -12.54
CA PRO A 177 -8.39 -11.66 -11.19
C PRO A 177 -7.71 -10.29 -11.20
N LEU A 178 -8.39 -9.29 -10.65
CA LEU A 178 -7.87 -7.95 -10.41
C LEU A 178 -7.75 -7.73 -8.90
N ARG A 179 -6.56 -7.39 -8.40
CA ARG A 179 -6.37 -7.10 -6.98
C ARG A 179 -6.24 -5.61 -6.76
N VAL A 180 -7.17 -5.06 -5.98
CA VAL A 180 -7.21 -3.64 -5.63
C VAL A 180 -7.06 -3.46 -4.12
N TYR A 181 -6.51 -2.33 -3.73
CA TYR A 181 -6.50 -1.88 -2.34
C TYR A 181 -7.72 -1.01 -2.12
N VAL A 182 -8.51 -1.35 -1.11
CA VAL A 182 -9.75 -0.67 -0.77
C VAL A 182 -9.60 -0.06 0.62
N TYR A 183 -9.95 1.20 0.73
CA TYR A 183 -10.18 1.84 2.01
C TYR A 183 -11.70 1.85 2.23
N SER A 184 -12.17 1.24 3.32
CA SER A 184 -13.57 1.38 3.73
C SER A 184 -13.65 2.34 4.90
N TYR A 185 -14.71 3.15 4.95
CA TYR A 185 -14.94 4.04 6.09
C TYR A 185 -15.12 3.24 7.40
N ASP A 186 -15.74 2.06 7.31
CA ASP A 186 -16.02 1.22 8.46
C ASP A 186 -14.91 0.20 8.75
N PHE A 187 -14.04 -0.12 7.77
CA PHE A 187 -13.05 -1.20 7.86
C PHE A 187 -11.79 -1.01 6.99
N GLU A 188 -10.68 -1.64 7.39
CA GLU A 188 -9.43 -1.65 6.61
C GLU A 188 -9.21 -3.05 6.00
N TYR A 189 -9.68 -3.30 4.77
CA TYR A 189 -9.51 -4.59 4.09
C TYR A 189 -8.95 -4.48 2.67
N VAL A 190 -8.27 -5.53 2.21
CA VAL A 190 -7.84 -5.67 0.80
C VAL A 190 -8.78 -6.64 0.11
N LEU A 191 -9.37 -6.21 -1.00
CA LEU A 191 -10.30 -7.03 -1.77
C LEU A 191 -9.61 -7.55 -3.04
N LEU A 192 -9.87 -8.82 -3.33
CA LEU A 192 -9.52 -9.43 -4.60
C LEU A 192 -10.80 -9.49 -5.44
N PHE A 193 -10.80 -8.76 -6.54
CA PHE A 193 -11.88 -8.74 -7.50
C PHE A 193 -11.68 -9.86 -8.53
N HIS A 194 -12.77 -10.53 -8.89
CA HIS A 194 -12.78 -11.41 -10.04
C HIS A 194 -13.86 -10.91 -10.99
N SER A 195 -13.44 -10.25 -12.06
CA SER A 195 -14.36 -9.87 -13.11
C SER A 195 -14.74 -11.15 -13.86
N ARG A 196 -15.98 -11.60 -13.71
CA ARG A 196 -16.52 -12.66 -14.55
C ARG A 196 -17.22 -11.95 -15.70
N GLY A 197 -16.62 -11.96 -16.88
CA GLY A 197 -17.24 -11.52 -18.12
C GLY A 197 -18.39 -12.47 -18.43
N ARG A 198 -19.62 -12.08 -18.09
CA ARG A 198 -20.80 -12.81 -18.57
C ARG A 198 -21.07 -12.35 -19.99
N SER A 199 -20.48 -13.06 -20.95
CA SER A 199 -20.86 -13.02 -22.36
C SER A 199 -22.25 -13.63 -22.54
N ASP A 200 -23.30 -12.88 -22.17
CA ASP A 200 -24.68 -13.18 -22.57
C ASP A 200 -25.14 -12.10 -23.57
N VAL A 201 -24.45 -12.01 -24.71
CA VAL A 201 -25.08 -11.54 -25.96
C VAL A 201 -25.62 -12.78 -26.65
N ARG A 202 -26.89 -13.08 -26.43
CA ARG A 202 -27.63 -14.01 -27.27
C ARG A 202 -28.08 -13.26 -28.53
N ASN A 203 -27.72 -13.82 -29.69
CA ASN A 203 -28.25 -13.43 -31.01
C ASN A 203 -29.78 -13.44 -31.04
#